data_AF-A0A1I7W9A8-F1
#
_entry.id   AF-A0A1I7W9A8-F1
#
_cell.length_a   1.000
_cell.length_b   1.000
_cell.length_c   1.000
_cell.angle_alpha   90.00
_cell.angle_beta   90.00
_cell.angle_gamma   90.00
#
_symmetry.space_group_name_H-M   'P 1'
#
loop_
_entity.id
_entity.type
_entity.pdbx_description
1 polymer ?
#
loop_
_entity_poly.entity_id
_entity_poly.type
_entity_poly.pdbx_seq_one_letter_code
_entity_poly.pdbx_strand_id
1 'polypeptide(L)' 'MIYIYIYFFFNFDTKQTNPDTLSGHLYAEPISATGISLSWTPLHTAQWNGQAKGYLVIYREAGEEGWVR' A
#
# COMPACT_ATOMS: atom_id res chain seq x y z
N MET A 1 4.90 38.70 41.00
CA MET A 1 3.87 37.74 40.56
C MET A 1 4.26 37.28 39.17
N ILE A 2 4.63 36.00 39.00
CA ILE A 2 5.10 35.43 37.73
C ILE A 2 3.98 34.54 37.21
N TYR A 3 3.56 34.74 35.96
CA TYR A 3 2.59 33.88 35.29
C TYR A 3 3.33 32.89 34.41
N ILE A 4 3.09 31.60 34.63
CA ILE A 4 3.63 30.51 33.81
C ILE A 4 2.47 29.98 32.98
N TYR A 5 2.61 30.06 31.64
CA TYR A 5 1.66 29.46 30.72
C TYR A 5 2.16 28.07 30.33
N ILE A 6 1.37 27.05 30.68
CA ILE A 6 1.60 25.67 30.26
C ILE A 6 0.73 25.41 29.04
N TYR A 7 1.36 25.19 27.89
CA TYR A 7 0.67 24.79 26.67
C TYR A 7 0.65 23.27 26.59
N PHE A 8 -0.55 22.68 26.52
CA PHE A 8 -0.72 21.26 26.24
C PHE A 8 -0.95 21.07 24.75
N PHE A 9 -0.10 20.28 24.11
CA PHE A 9 -0.32 19.79 22.76
C PHE A 9 -0.89 18.38 22.86
N PHE A 10 -2.15 18.20 22.45
CA PHE A 10 -2.76 16.89 22.33
C PHE A 10 -2.68 16.45 20.86
N ASN A 11 -2.08 15.28 20.64
CA ASN A 11 -2.11 14.59 19.35
C ASN A 11 -2.78 13.23 19.57
N PHE A 12 -3.69 12.85 18.68
CA PHE A 12 -4.33 11.55 18.71
C PHE A 12 -4.28 10.92 17.32
N ASP A 13 -3.99 9.62 17.28
CA ASP A 13 -4.00 8.81 16.07
C ASP A 13 -4.99 7.66 16.22
N THR A 14 -5.61 7.26 15.12
CA THR A 14 -6.43 6.05 15.09
C THR A 14 -5.55 4.80 15.03
N LYS A 15 -6.07 3.65 15.49
CA LYS A 15 -5.39 2.37 15.27
C LYS A 15 -5.24 2.10 13.78
N GLN A 16 -4.09 1.56 13.39
CA GLN A 16 -3.83 1.18 12.00
C GLN A 16 -4.68 -0.02 11.59
N THR A 17 -5.02 -0.10 10.32
CA THR A 17 -5.71 -1.24 9.70
C THR A 17 -5.16 -1.50 8.30
N ASN A 18 -5.66 -2.52 7.61
CA ASN A 18 -5.27 -2.80 6.24
C ASN A 18 -5.71 -1.67 5.29
N PRO A 19 -5.00 -1.47 4.16
CA PRO A 19 -5.51 -0.62 3.09
C PRO A 19 -6.82 -1.19 2.55
N ASP A 20 -7.86 -0.36 2.47
CA ASP A 20 -9.17 -0.76 1.94
C ASP A 20 -9.30 -0.49 0.43
N THR A 21 -8.24 0.04 -0.20
CA THR A 21 -8.21 0.41 -1.62
C THR A 21 -7.16 -0.42 -2.35
N LEU A 22 -7.52 -0.93 -3.53
CA LEU A 22 -6.60 -1.60 -4.45
C LEU A 22 -5.71 -0.58 -5.17
N SER A 23 -4.49 -0.97 -5.54
CA SER A 23 -3.67 -0.15 -6.45
C SER A 23 -4.36 0.00 -7.80
N GLY A 24 -4.37 1.23 -8.32
CA GLY A 24 -4.96 1.53 -9.63
C GLY A 24 -4.00 1.21 -10.79
N HIS A 25 -4.55 1.11 -12.00
CA HIS A 25 -3.80 1.06 -13.27
C HIS A 25 -2.69 0.00 -13.31
N LEU A 26 -3.03 -1.27 -13.07
CA LEU A 26 -2.09 -2.38 -13.24
C LEU A 26 -1.87 -2.67 -14.73
N TYR A 27 -0.63 -2.58 -15.19
CA TYR A 27 -0.18 -2.96 -16.52
C TYR A 27 0.86 -4.07 -16.43
N ALA A 28 0.81 -5.00 -17.39
CA ALA A 28 1.76 -6.09 -17.55
C ALA A 28 2.25 -6.13 -18.99
N GLU A 29 3.56 -6.05 -19.18
CA GLU A 29 4.18 -6.00 -20.51
C GLU A 29 5.28 -7.08 -20.62
N PRO A 30 5.31 -7.88 -21.70
CA PRO A 30 6.40 -8.82 -21.93
C PRO A 30 7.67 -8.06 -22.26
N ILE A 31 8.77 -8.37 -21.57
CA ILE A 31 10.09 -7.77 -21.80
C ILE A 31 11.10 -8.76 -22.40
N SER A 32 10.81 -10.06 -22.34
CA SER A 32 11.58 -11.12 -22.98
C SER A 32 10.73 -12.38 -23.16
N ALA A 33 11.32 -13.46 -23.69
CA ALA A 33 10.65 -14.76 -23.81
C ALA A 33 10.25 -15.37 -22.44
N THR A 34 10.84 -14.91 -21.34
CA THR A 34 10.61 -15.45 -19.98
C THR A 34 10.40 -14.35 -18.93
N GLY A 35 10.22 -13.10 -19.34
CA GLY A 35 10.16 -11.94 -18.45
C GLY A 35 8.95 -11.07 -18.72
N ILE A 36 8.26 -10.68 -17.66
CA ILE A 36 7.14 -9.75 -17.67
C ILE A 36 7.47 -8.60 -16.72
N SER A 37 7.28 -7.37 -17.17
CA SER A 37 7.36 -6.16 -16.34
C SER A 37 5.96 -5.76 -15.88
N LEU A 38 5.82 -5.47 -14.59
CA LEU A 38 4.58 -5.01 -13.98
C LEU A 38 4.72 -3.55 -13.54
N SER A 39 3.71 -2.73 -13.83
CA SER A 39 3.62 -1.36 -13.33
C SER A 39 2.21 -1.06 -12.80
N TRP A 40 2.11 -0.25 -11.75
CA TRP A 40 0.85 0.15 -11.15
C TRP A 40 0.97 1.52 -10.47
N THR A 41 -0.18 2.15 -10.18
CA THR A 41 -0.24 3.39 -9.39
C THR A 41 -0.09 3.07 -7.90
N PRO A 42 0.92 3.64 -7.20
CA PRO A 42 1.04 3.45 -5.76
C PRO A 42 -0.11 4.13 -4.98
N LEU A 43 -0.50 3.53 -3.87
CA LEU A 43 -1.41 4.13 -2.89
C LEU A 43 -0.81 5.39 -2.29
N HIS A 44 -1.64 6.42 -2.15
CA HIS A 44 -1.33 7.62 -1.38
C HIS A 44 -1.20 7.29 0.10
N THR A 45 -0.44 8.09 0.85
CA THR A 45 -0.18 7.88 2.28
C THR A 45 -1.45 7.67 3.12
N ALA A 46 -2.51 8.42 2.82
CA ALA A 46 -3.80 8.29 3.52
C ALA A 46 -4.54 6.98 3.24
N GLN A 47 -4.22 6.28 2.14
CA GLN A 47 -4.87 5.04 1.74
C GLN A 47 -4.23 3.80 2.36
N TRP A 48 -3.04 3.94 2.96
CA TRP A 48 -2.37 2.84 3.65
C TRP A 48 -3.03 2.47 4.98
N ASN A 49 -3.87 3.36 5.52
CA ASN A 49 -4.50 3.19 6.84
C ASN A 49 -3.48 2.87 7.96
N GLY A 50 -2.24 3.35 7.81
CA GLY A 50 -1.14 3.04 8.70
C GLY A 50 0.22 3.11 8.01
N GLN A 51 1.20 2.46 8.62
CA GLN A 51 2.55 2.40 8.05
C GLN A 51 2.58 1.48 6.83
N ALA A 52 3.08 2.01 5.70
CA ALA A 52 3.20 1.25 4.45
C ALA A 52 4.19 0.07 4.61
N LYS A 53 3.75 -1.13 4.23
CA LYS A 53 4.57 -2.36 4.26
C LYS A 53 4.99 -2.84 2.87
N GLY A 54 4.28 -2.43 1.82
CA GLY A 54 4.51 -2.87 0.44
C GLY A 54 3.30 -3.55 -0.18
N TYR A 55 3.50 -4.10 -1.38
CA TYR A 55 2.47 -4.77 -2.17
C TYR A 55 2.70 -6.28 -2.22
N LEU A 56 1.62 -7.05 -2.20
CA LEU A 56 1.64 -8.48 -2.49
C LEU A 56 1.23 -8.68 -3.96
N VAL A 57 2.12 -9.28 -4.75
CA VAL A 57 1.86 -9.61 -6.15
C VAL A 57 1.64 -11.11 -6.25
N ILE A 58 0.51 -11.51 -6.83
CA ILE A 58 0.12 -12.92 -6.99
C ILE A 58 -0.17 -13.14 -8.48
N TYR A 59 0.33 -14.24 -9.04
CA TYR A 59 0.13 -14.58 -10.44
C TYR A 59 -0.18 -16.07 -10.62
N ARG A 60 -0.69 -16.40 -11.81
CA ARG A 60 -0.89 -17.77 -12.26
C ARG A 60 -0.87 -17.82 -13.79
N GLU A 61 -0.56 -18.98 -14.35
CA GLU A 61 -0.74 -19.20 -15.77
C GLU A 61 -2.23 -19.32 -16.12
N ALA A 62 -2.59 -18.85 -17.32
CA ALA A 62 -3.96 -18.92 -17.78
C ALA A 62 -4.36 -20.38 -18.03
N GLY A 63 -5.37 -20.86 -17.30
CA GLY A 63 -5.87 -22.24 -17.43
C GLY A 63 -5.45 -23.18 -16.31
N GLU A 64 -4.56 -22.75 -15.40
CA GLU A 64 -4.25 -23.52 -14.19
C GLU A 64 -5.20 -23.17 -13.04
N GLU A 65 -5.64 -24.21 -12.31
CA GLU A 65 -6.36 -24.04 -11.06
C GLU A 65 -5.36 -23.80 -9.92
N GLY A 66 -5.29 -22.56 -9.43
CA GLY A 66 -4.45 -22.17 -8.30
C GLY A 66 -3.75 -20.84 -8.52
N TRP A 67 -3.39 -20.17 -7.43
CA TRP A 67 -2.55 -18.98 -7.44
C TRP A 67 -1.16 -19.37 -6.94
N VAL A 68 -0.11 -18.98 -7.67
CA VAL A 68 1.28 -19.15 -7.20
C VAL A 68 1.61 -17.98 -6.27
N ARG A 69 2.14 -18.30 -5.08
CA ARG A 69 2.51 -17.33 -4.04
C ARG A 69 3.91 -16.77 -4.23
#